data_AF-A0A9E5HM49-F1
#
_entry.id   AF-A0A9E5HM49-F1
#
_cell.length_a   1.000
_cell.length_b   1.000
_cell.length_c   1.000
_cell.angle_alpha   90.00
_cell.angle_beta   90.00
_cell.angle_gamma   90.00
#
_symmetry.space_group_name_H-M   'P 1'
#
loop_
_entity.id
_entity.type
_entity.pdbx_description
1 polymer ?
#
loop_
_entity_poly.entity_id
_entity_poly.type
_entity_poly.pdbx_seq_one_letter_code
_entity_poly.pdbx_strand_id
1 'polypeptide(L)'
;MGADMPSMFFYGTLCDLRLCEIVLGRSRDHMQFSEAVLHDHAVYWARGENFPVIVREQGSLAKGVLLTGLDQTDIDKLDYYESGFDYAPVPVTVETEAGPKDVSVYYCDDPDIVSGDKWSLSDWSEKWGPTAHGAAEEFMYHFGKSPASKMDPKFPMMERRAHSRRMAQEDPDQGPEEGAGDRHVEVIEMTRPYTGFFAMCDYRLRYRHFDGSMSAEVSRAAIVSGDASLVLPYDPKTEQILVLEQFRMAPFARGDKNPWLFEPIAGMIDLGETPETCARREAEEEAGLNIFDLIPISKSYPSPGGSTTFFHSFLGICDLKSYTPKIGGLDAENEDIWTHLMSVDQAIEMVIQGRFRALPLAMMVLWLQQYRQSDLVSR
;
A
#
# COMPACT_ATOMS: atom_id res chain seq x y z
N MET A 1 42.49 -11.97 20.34
CA MET A 1 41.93 -10.60 20.27
C MET A 1 40.70 -10.71 19.42
N GLY A 2 39.51 -10.67 20.02
CA GLY A 2 38.27 -10.65 19.24
C GLY A 2 38.26 -9.39 18.41
N ALA A 3 37.96 -9.49 17.12
CA ALA A 3 37.70 -8.31 16.31
C ALA A 3 36.56 -7.55 17.00
N ASP A 4 36.75 -6.25 17.22
CA ASP A 4 35.70 -5.40 17.76
C ASP A 4 34.55 -5.42 16.75
N MET A 5 33.41 -5.97 17.15
CA MET A 5 32.28 -6.13 16.23
C MET A 5 31.71 -4.75 15.91
N PRO A 6 31.38 -4.47 14.62
CA PRO A 6 30.76 -3.23 14.22
C PRO A 6 29.59 -2.82 15.13
N SER A 7 29.46 -1.51 15.33
CA SER A 7 28.34 -0.89 16.03
C SER A 7 27.76 0.19 15.13
N MET A 8 26.43 0.30 15.11
CA MET A 8 25.73 1.31 14.32
C MET A 8 24.83 2.16 15.19
N PHE A 9 24.82 3.46 14.90
CA PHE A 9 23.86 4.40 15.45
C PHE A 9 22.67 4.49 14.50
N PHE A 10 21.50 4.16 15.01
CA PHE A 10 20.23 4.35 14.31
C PHE A 10 19.56 5.63 14.80
N TYR A 11 18.99 6.36 13.86
CA TYR A 11 18.00 7.39 14.09
C TYR A 11 16.73 7.00 13.32
N GLY A 12 15.67 7.77 13.50
CA GLY A 12 14.54 7.65 12.58
C GLY A 12 13.76 6.33 12.72
N THR A 13 13.39 5.73 11.60
CA THR A 13 12.55 4.52 11.55
C THR A 13 13.21 3.30 12.19
N LEU A 14 14.53 3.09 12.02
CA LEU A 14 15.24 1.96 12.63
C LEU A 14 15.32 2.00 14.16
N CYS A 15 14.97 3.13 14.79
CA CYS A 15 14.74 3.19 16.23
C CYS A 15 13.46 2.43 16.67
N ASP A 16 12.55 2.13 15.74
CA ASP A 16 11.43 1.22 15.97
C ASP A 16 11.96 -0.21 16.07
N LEU A 17 11.95 -0.76 17.28
CA LEU A 17 12.57 -2.07 17.55
C LEU A 17 11.91 -3.21 16.77
N ARG A 18 10.62 -3.10 16.41
CA ARG A 18 9.94 -4.12 15.62
C ARG A 18 10.43 -4.09 14.18
N LEU A 19 10.59 -2.90 13.59
CA LEU A 19 11.22 -2.76 12.28
C LEU A 19 12.65 -3.32 12.28
N CYS A 20 13.43 -3.00 13.31
CA CYS A 20 14.80 -3.49 13.46
C CYS A 20 14.86 -5.03 13.53
N GLU A 21 13.94 -5.69 14.27
CA GLU A 21 13.83 -7.16 14.28
C GLU A 21 13.52 -7.75 12.91
N ILE A 22 12.66 -7.08 12.11
CA ILE A 22 12.33 -7.51 10.74
C ILE A 22 13.55 -7.42 9.84
N VAL A 23 14.25 -6.28 9.86
CA VAL A 23 15.45 -6.04 9.04
C VAL A 23 16.56 -7.03 9.40
N LEU A 24 16.85 -7.20 10.69
CA LEU A 24 17.93 -8.08 11.14
C LEU A 24 17.52 -9.57 11.16
N GLY A 25 16.23 -9.88 11.14
CA GLY A 25 15.70 -11.24 11.14
C GLY A 25 16.01 -12.02 12.43
N ARG A 26 16.16 -11.33 13.56
CA ARG A 26 16.35 -11.94 14.90
C ARG A 26 15.66 -11.11 15.98
N SER A 27 15.30 -11.75 17.08
CA SER A 27 14.62 -11.08 18.20
C SER A 27 15.51 -10.05 18.89
N ARG A 28 14.91 -8.96 19.36
CA ARG A 28 15.56 -7.91 20.15
C ARG A 28 16.20 -8.40 21.44
N ASP A 29 15.73 -9.53 21.99
CA ASP A 29 16.31 -10.13 23.19
C ASP A 29 17.74 -10.65 22.96
N HIS A 30 18.14 -10.79 21.68
CA HIS A 30 19.49 -11.16 21.26
C HIS A 30 20.31 -9.97 20.74
N MET A 31 19.83 -8.74 20.93
CA MET A 31 20.44 -7.51 20.43
C MET A 31 20.75 -6.55 21.58
N GLN A 32 21.87 -5.84 21.48
CA GLN A 32 22.36 -4.96 22.55
C GLN A 32 22.16 -3.50 22.16
N PHE A 33 21.03 -2.95 22.61
CA PHE A 33 20.65 -1.56 22.40
C PHE A 33 21.04 -0.67 23.60
N SER A 34 21.47 0.55 23.32
CA SER A 34 21.60 1.61 24.31
C SER A 34 21.22 2.96 23.70
N GLU A 35 20.77 3.91 24.52
CA GLU A 35 20.55 5.27 24.05
C GLU A 35 21.88 5.91 23.63
N ALA A 36 21.84 6.73 22.58
CA ALA A 36 22.98 7.50 22.13
C ALA A 36 22.54 8.84 21.51
N VAL A 37 23.45 9.81 21.52
CA VAL A 37 23.22 11.14 20.96
C VAL A 37 24.32 11.49 19.97
N LEU A 38 23.92 11.88 18.75
CA LEU A 38 24.82 12.46 17.77
C LEU A 38 24.71 13.99 17.85
N HIS A 39 25.82 14.65 18.19
CA HIS A 39 25.93 16.10 18.28
C HIS A 39 26.04 16.76 16.90
N ASP A 40 25.64 18.03 16.82
CA ASP A 40 25.65 18.85 15.59
C ASP A 40 24.85 18.25 14.44
N HIS A 41 23.80 17.51 14.79
CA HIS A 41 22.88 16.88 13.85
C HIS A 41 21.43 17.05 14.31
N ALA A 42 20.53 17.07 13.34
CA ALA A 42 19.09 17.10 13.56
C ALA A 42 18.40 16.12 12.61
N VAL A 43 17.28 15.55 13.07
CA VAL A 43 16.46 14.63 12.29
C VAL A 43 15.18 15.34 11.87
N TYR A 44 14.86 15.26 10.59
CA TYR A 44 13.69 15.86 9.95
C TYR A 44 12.91 14.80 9.18
N TRP A 45 11.64 15.07 8.88
CA TRP A 45 10.92 14.30 7.87
C TRP A 45 11.54 14.53 6.49
N ALA A 46 11.59 13.48 5.67
CA ALA A 46 11.87 13.63 4.25
C ALA A 46 10.65 14.24 3.53
N ARG A 47 10.91 15.08 2.53
CA ARG A 47 9.91 15.86 1.79
C ARG A 47 9.06 14.93 0.92
N GLY A 48 7.77 14.84 1.22
CA GLY A 48 6.83 14.00 0.45
C GLY A 48 6.93 12.51 0.77
N GLU A 49 7.78 12.14 1.72
CA GLU A 49 8.10 10.75 2.06
C GLU A 49 7.60 10.40 3.47
N ASN A 50 7.55 9.10 3.78
CA ASN A 50 7.12 8.59 5.08
C ASN A 50 8.28 8.21 6.01
N PHE A 51 9.52 8.61 5.68
CA PHE A 51 10.73 8.29 6.43
C PHE A 51 11.53 9.57 6.80
N PRO A 52 12.48 9.49 7.74
CA PRO A 52 13.28 10.63 8.19
C PRO A 52 14.63 10.73 7.52
N VAL A 53 15.16 11.95 7.50
CA VAL A 53 16.54 12.24 7.12
C VAL A 53 17.28 12.91 8.27
N ILE A 54 18.56 12.60 8.42
CA ILE A 54 19.46 13.28 9.37
C ILE A 54 20.36 14.24 8.62
N VAL A 55 20.51 15.46 9.15
CA VAL A 55 21.36 16.50 8.54
C VAL A 55 22.27 17.13 9.58
N ARG A 56 23.41 17.66 9.11
CA ARG A 56 24.32 18.47 9.94
C ARG A 56 23.68 19.80 10.28
N GLU A 57 23.57 20.09 11.57
CA GLU A 57 22.99 21.31 12.10
C GLU A 57 23.72 21.67 13.40
N GLN A 58 24.59 22.68 13.34
CA GLN A 58 25.46 23.05 14.45
C GLN A 58 24.63 23.42 15.70
N GLY A 59 25.01 22.85 16.86
CA GLY A 59 24.32 23.07 18.13
C GLY A 59 23.08 22.20 18.36
N SER A 60 22.67 21.40 17.37
CA SER A 60 21.55 20.45 17.50
C SER A 60 21.99 19.08 18.01
N LEU A 61 21.02 18.30 18.48
CA LEU A 61 21.20 16.95 19.02
C LEU A 61 20.24 15.99 18.32
N ALA A 62 20.78 14.97 17.66
CA ALA A 62 20.01 13.86 17.12
C ALA A 62 20.04 12.71 18.14
N LYS A 63 18.88 12.43 18.75
CA LYS A 63 18.70 11.28 19.64
C LYS A 63 18.43 10.03 18.82
N GLY A 64 19.03 8.91 19.23
CA GLY A 64 18.85 7.64 18.55
C GLY A 64 19.22 6.47 19.43
N VAL A 65 19.37 5.31 18.79
CA VAL A 65 19.70 4.04 19.44
C VAL A 65 21.02 3.53 18.88
N LEU A 66 21.95 3.21 19.77
CA LEU A 66 23.16 2.48 19.43
C LEU A 66 22.88 0.99 19.49
N LEU A 67 23.12 0.28 18.39
CA LEU A 67 23.15 -1.17 18.33
C LEU A 67 24.60 -1.65 18.24
N THR A 68 25.00 -2.52 19.15
CA THR A 68 26.36 -3.07 19.23
C THR A 68 26.39 -4.56 18.96
N GLY A 69 27.56 -5.07 18.57
CA GLY A 69 27.77 -6.51 18.35
C GLY A 69 27.17 -7.02 17.03
N LEU A 70 27.22 -6.19 15.98
CA LEU A 70 26.75 -6.56 14.66
C LEU A 70 27.79 -7.44 13.96
N ASP A 71 27.36 -8.59 13.43
CA ASP A 71 28.19 -9.38 12.54
C ASP A 71 28.06 -8.89 11.08
N GLN A 72 28.83 -9.49 10.17
CA GLN A 72 28.78 -9.09 8.76
C GLN A 72 27.39 -9.33 8.13
N THR A 73 26.66 -10.36 8.56
CA THR A 73 25.31 -10.64 8.03
C THR A 73 24.32 -9.56 8.47
N ASP A 74 24.47 -9.05 9.70
CA ASP A 74 23.68 -7.92 10.18
C ASP A 74 23.94 -6.66 9.34
N ILE A 75 25.21 -6.35 9.06
CA ILE A 75 25.60 -5.22 8.21
C ILE A 75 25.05 -5.39 6.80
N ASP A 76 25.20 -6.57 6.19
CA ASP A 76 24.70 -6.84 4.83
C ASP A 76 23.17 -6.65 4.73
N LYS A 77 22.42 -7.00 5.79
CA LYS A 77 20.95 -6.81 5.85
C LYS A 77 20.57 -5.34 5.99
N LEU A 78 21.28 -4.60 6.82
CA LEU A 78 21.07 -3.17 7.00
C LEU A 78 21.39 -2.43 5.70
N ASP A 79 22.53 -2.73 5.06
CA ASP A 79 22.91 -2.14 3.78
C ASP A 79 21.88 -2.46 2.70
N TYR A 80 21.37 -3.70 2.67
CA TYR A 80 20.32 -4.09 1.74
C TYR A 80 19.04 -3.28 1.93
N TYR A 81 18.57 -3.12 3.18
CA TYR A 81 17.37 -2.36 3.49
C TYR A 81 17.52 -0.85 3.22
N GLU A 82 18.63 -0.27 3.67
CA GLU A 82 18.88 1.17 3.63
C GLU A 82 19.28 1.68 2.23
N SER A 83 19.82 0.79 1.38
CA SER A 83 20.11 1.14 -0.02
C SER A 83 18.89 1.57 -0.83
N GLY A 84 17.68 1.13 -0.44
CA GLY A 84 16.43 1.55 -1.08
C GLY A 84 16.03 3.01 -0.82
N PHE A 85 16.73 3.70 0.08
CA PHE A 85 16.49 5.09 0.46
C PHE A 85 17.66 6.02 0.07
N ASP A 86 18.58 5.53 -0.76
CA ASP A 86 19.84 6.21 -1.12
C ASP A 86 20.72 6.55 0.09
N TYR A 87 20.65 5.73 1.15
CA TYR A 87 21.46 5.93 2.35
C TYR A 87 22.75 5.12 2.28
N ALA A 88 23.84 5.73 2.74
CA ALA A 88 25.14 5.10 2.86
C ALA A 88 25.69 5.24 4.29
N PRO A 89 26.43 4.25 4.80
CA PRO A 89 27.02 4.34 6.13
C PRO A 89 28.17 5.35 6.15
N VAL A 90 28.11 6.31 7.07
CA VAL A 90 29.17 7.29 7.33
C VAL A 90 29.69 7.16 8.76
N PRO A 91 31.01 7.33 8.99
CA PRO A 91 31.58 7.28 10.33
C PRO A 91 31.19 8.52 11.14
N VAL A 92 30.77 8.31 12.39
CA VAL A 92 30.43 9.36 13.35
C VAL A 92 30.88 8.97 14.76
N THR A 93 30.98 9.96 15.64
CA THR A 93 31.17 9.73 17.08
C THR A 93 29.88 10.11 17.79
N VAL A 94 29.32 9.18 18.57
CA VAL A 94 28.10 9.40 19.37
C VAL A 94 28.44 9.42 20.85
N GLU A 95 27.71 10.23 21.61
CA GLU A 95 27.77 10.23 23.08
C GLU A 95 26.86 9.14 23.63
N THR A 96 27.38 8.33 24.55
CA THR A 96 26.62 7.31 25.29
C THR A 96 26.82 7.50 26.80
N GLU A 97 26.07 6.79 27.64
CA GLU A 97 26.29 6.81 29.09
C GLU A 97 27.71 6.38 29.49
N ALA A 98 28.37 5.53 28.68
CA ALA A 98 29.74 5.07 28.91
C ALA A 98 30.81 6.03 28.32
N GLY A 99 30.38 7.13 27.70
CA GLY A 99 31.21 8.11 27.00
C GLY A 99 31.12 8.03 25.47
N PRO A 100 31.97 8.78 24.75
CA PRO A 100 31.99 8.83 23.30
C PRO A 100 32.34 7.47 22.68
N LYS A 101 31.68 7.12 21.57
CA LYS A 101 31.95 5.91 20.80
C LYS A 101 31.94 6.18 19.29
N ASP A 102 32.95 5.68 18.59
CA ASP A 102 33.03 5.73 17.13
C ASP A 102 32.20 4.60 16.52
N VAL A 103 31.30 4.96 15.62
CA VAL A 103 30.28 4.08 15.03
C VAL A 103 29.97 4.53 13.59
N SER A 104 29.10 3.79 12.90
CA SER A 104 28.53 4.23 11.63
C SER A 104 27.06 4.61 11.76
N VAL A 105 26.60 5.56 10.94
CA VAL A 105 25.19 5.94 10.79
C VAL A 105 24.86 5.97 9.30
N TYR A 106 23.66 5.55 8.92
CA TYR A 106 23.18 5.70 7.54
C TYR A 106 22.89 7.18 7.26
N TYR A 107 23.25 7.67 6.08
CA TYR A 107 23.14 9.08 5.75
C TYR A 107 22.64 9.25 4.32
N CYS A 108 21.71 10.19 4.12
CA CYS A 108 21.29 10.65 2.81
C CYS A 108 22.10 11.88 2.44
N ASP A 109 22.80 11.84 1.30
CA ASP A 109 23.58 12.98 0.81
C ASP A 109 22.76 13.94 -0.08
N ASP A 110 21.45 13.73 -0.22
CA ASP A 110 20.55 14.64 -0.95
C ASP A 110 20.24 15.89 -0.09
N PRO A 111 20.65 17.10 -0.51
CA PRO A 111 20.37 18.32 0.25
C PRO A 111 18.90 18.79 0.17
N ASP A 112 18.14 18.36 -0.84
CA ASP A 112 16.77 18.85 -1.12
C ASP A 112 15.69 17.97 -0.46
N ILE A 113 16.09 16.81 0.07
CA ILE A 113 15.19 15.82 0.68
C ILE A 113 14.56 16.29 2.01
N VAL A 114 15.11 17.31 2.67
CA VAL A 114 14.59 17.77 3.98
C VAL A 114 13.25 18.50 3.80
N SER A 115 12.20 18.09 4.51
CA SER A 115 10.88 18.76 4.44
C SER A 115 10.86 20.12 5.15
N GLY A 116 11.60 20.23 6.26
CA GLY A 116 11.60 21.34 7.21
C GLY A 116 10.94 21.01 8.56
N ASP A 117 10.13 19.95 8.61
CA ASP A 117 9.44 19.50 9.82
C ASP A 117 10.32 18.54 10.64
N LYS A 118 10.42 18.76 11.96
CA LYS A 118 11.21 17.91 12.86
C LYS A 118 10.60 16.50 12.94
N TRP A 119 11.47 15.50 12.94
CA TRP A 119 11.07 14.10 13.05
C TRP A 119 10.49 13.76 14.43
N SER A 120 9.49 12.88 14.44
CA SER A 120 8.94 12.26 15.66
C SER A 120 8.72 10.77 15.43
N LEU A 121 9.44 9.93 16.18
CA LEU A 121 9.28 8.48 16.11
C LEU A 121 7.89 8.03 16.55
N SER A 122 7.31 8.67 17.57
CA SER A 122 5.95 8.32 18.03
C SER A 122 4.90 8.56 16.95
N ASP A 123 4.98 9.71 16.28
CA ASP A 123 4.04 10.10 15.24
C ASP A 123 4.16 9.15 14.04
N TRP A 124 5.40 8.77 13.71
CA TRP A 124 5.67 7.77 12.69
C TRP A 124 5.16 6.38 13.06
N SER A 125 5.45 5.89 14.28
CA SER A 125 5.05 4.55 14.70
C SER A 125 3.53 4.40 14.74
N GLU A 126 2.79 5.44 15.15
CA GLU A 126 1.31 5.42 15.15
C GLU A 126 0.74 5.44 13.73
N LYS A 127 1.26 6.33 12.86
CA LYS A 127 0.72 6.52 11.52
C LYS A 127 1.18 5.46 10.53
N TRP A 128 2.49 5.23 10.47
CA TRP A 128 3.16 4.47 9.41
C TRP A 128 3.74 3.13 9.87
N GLY A 129 4.07 2.97 11.16
CA GLY A 129 4.75 1.80 11.71
C GLY A 129 4.21 0.45 11.21
N PRO A 130 2.92 0.11 11.42
CA PRO A 130 2.36 -1.16 10.99
C PRO A 130 2.49 -1.43 9.48
N THR A 131 2.31 -0.39 8.66
CA THR A 131 2.45 -0.50 7.20
C THR A 131 3.91 -0.69 6.80
N ALA A 132 4.82 0.08 7.40
CA ALA A 132 6.25 -0.03 7.16
C ALA A 132 6.79 -1.42 7.57
N HIS A 133 6.30 -2.00 8.67
CA HIS A 133 6.63 -3.36 9.06
C HIS A 133 6.25 -4.37 7.98
N GLY A 134 5.02 -4.29 7.45
CA GLY A 134 4.55 -5.19 6.40
C GLY A 134 5.31 -5.04 5.07
N ALA A 135 5.72 -3.82 4.73
CA ALA A 135 6.53 -3.53 3.54
C ALA A 135 7.97 -4.06 3.73
N ALA A 136 8.58 -3.82 4.89
CA ALA A 136 9.90 -4.32 5.24
C ALA A 136 9.95 -5.86 5.28
N GLU A 137 8.92 -6.53 5.81
CA GLU A 137 8.82 -8.00 5.76
C GLU A 137 8.84 -8.53 4.32
N GLU A 138 8.14 -7.85 3.40
CA GLU A 138 8.14 -8.22 1.99
C GLU A 138 9.48 -7.90 1.30
N PHE A 139 10.07 -6.75 1.58
CA PHE A 139 11.36 -6.35 1.01
C PHE A 139 12.48 -7.27 1.49
N MET A 140 12.55 -7.54 2.79
CA MET A 140 13.56 -8.39 3.41
C MET A 140 13.37 -9.87 3.09
N TYR A 141 12.17 -10.30 2.68
CA TYR A 141 12.00 -11.64 2.09
C TYR A 141 12.91 -11.88 0.87
N HIS A 142 13.31 -10.81 0.16
CA HIS A 142 14.18 -10.88 -1.00
C HIS A 142 15.69 -10.80 -0.68
N PHE A 143 16.07 -10.52 0.58
CA PHE A 143 17.47 -10.54 1.01
C PHE A 143 18.11 -11.89 0.68
N GLY A 144 19.28 -11.86 0.04
CA GLY A 144 19.99 -13.07 -0.44
C GLY A 144 19.37 -13.75 -1.66
N LYS A 145 18.21 -13.30 -2.16
CA LYS A 145 17.54 -13.85 -3.37
C LYS A 145 17.63 -12.92 -4.57
N SER A 146 17.68 -11.61 -4.34
CA SER A 146 17.79 -10.58 -5.38
C SER A 146 18.58 -9.39 -4.85
N PRO A 147 19.29 -8.63 -5.70
CA PRO A 147 19.92 -7.38 -5.27
C PRO A 147 18.88 -6.30 -4.97
N ALA A 148 19.17 -5.42 -4.01
CA ALA A 148 18.28 -4.33 -3.58
C ALA A 148 17.87 -3.44 -4.75
N SER A 149 18.80 -3.07 -5.63
CA SER A 149 18.55 -2.29 -6.85
C SER A 149 17.47 -2.83 -7.79
N LYS A 150 17.09 -4.12 -7.68
CA LYS A 150 15.94 -4.68 -8.42
C LYS A 150 14.62 -4.62 -7.64
N MET A 151 14.69 -4.52 -6.32
CA MET A 151 13.54 -4.44 -5.40
C MET A 151 13.17 -3.00 -5.07
N ASP A 152 14.11 -2.06 -5.00
CA ASP A 152 13.84 -0.65 -4.62
C ASP A 152 12.73 -0.02 -5.47
N PRO A 153 12.73 -0.16 -6.83
CA PRO A 153 11.65 0.40 -7.65
C PRO A 153 10.27 -0.23 -7.41
N LYS A 154 10.21 -1.34 -6.65
CA LYS A 154 8.98 -2.06 -6.31
C LYS A 154 8.51 -1.76 -4.89
N PHE A 155 9.31 -1.06 -4.07
CA PHE A 155 9.01 -0.75 -2.69
C PHE A 155 7.67 0.00 -2.53
N PRO A 156 7.33 1.01 -3.37
CA PRO A 156 6.03 1.68 -3.26
C PRO A 156 4.83 0.72 -3.41
N MET A 157 4.95 -0.29 -4.28
CA MET A 157 3.93 -1.32 -4.40
C MET A 157 3.90 -2.30 -3.21
N MET A 158 5.03 -2.52 -2.54
CA MET A 158 5.07 -3.28 -1.27
C MET A 158 4.35 -2.51 -0.16
N GLU A 159 4.53 -1.19 -0.09
CA GLU A 159 3.83 -0.33 0.85
C GLU A 159 2.33 -0.30 0.61
N ARG A 160 1.89 -0.16 -0.64
CA ARG A 160 0.45 -0.26 -1.00
C ARG A 160 -0.13 -1.61 -0.58
N ARG A 161 0.57 -2.73 -0.83
CA ARG A 161 0.14 -4.07 -0.37
C ARG A 161 0.10 -4.20 1.15
N ALA A 162 1.06 -3.61 1.86
CA ALA A 162 1.08 -3.60 3.31
C ALA A 162 -0.05 -2.74 3.89
N HIS A 163 -0.35 -1.60 3.25
CA HIS A 163 -1.46 -0.73 3.61
C HIS A 163 -2.81 -1.44 3.46
N SER A 164 -3.03 -2.12 2.33
CA SER A 164 -4.18 -3.02 2.12
C SER A 164 -4.34 -4.05 3.21
N ARG A 165 -3.25 -4.74 3.58
CA ARG A 165 -3.29 -5.76 4.62
C ARG A 165 -3.72 -5.15 5.96
N ARG A 166 -3.22 -3.97 6.29
CA ARG A 166 -3.62 -3.23 7.50
C ARG A 166 -5.10 -2.88 7.46
N MET A 167 -5.60 -2.30 6.35
CA MET A 167 -7.02 -1.99 6.21
C MET A 167 -7.90 -3.23 6.40
N ALA A 168 -7.52 -4.37 5.82
CA ALA A 168 -8.25 -5.62 5.99
C ALA A 168 -8.26 -6.14 7.46
N GLN A 169 -7.18 -5.93 8.20
CA GLN A 169 -7.08 -6.30 9.62
C GLN A 169 -7.87 -5.37 10.54
N GLU A 170 -8.03 -4.10 10.15
CA GLU A 170 -8.75 -3.07 10.89
C GLU A 170 -10.24 -2.99 10.49
N ASP A 171 -10.67 -3.65 9.40
CA ASP A 171 -12.07 -3.60 8.96
C ASP A 171 -12.98 -4.29 10.01
N PRO A 172 -14.00 -3.58 10.55
CA PRO A 172 -14.93 -4.19 11.50
C PRO A 172 -15.84 -5.25 10.87
N ASP A 173 -16.03 -5.24 9.54
CA ASP A 173 -16.84 -6.22 8.82
C ASP A 173 -15.97 -7.33 8.22
N GLN A 174 -15.92 -8.46 8.91
CA GLN A 174 -15.13 -9.64 8.52
C GLN A 174 -15.97 -10.71 7.80
N GLY A 175 -17.15 -10.32 7.29
CA GLY A 175 -18.06 -11.21 6.58
C GLY A 175 -18.97 -12.03 7.51
N PRO A 176 -19.47 -13.19 7.06
CA PRO A 176 -20.57 -13.87 7.73
C PRO A 176 -20.23 -14.27 9.16
N GLU A 177 -21.11 -13.99 10.11
CA GLU A 177 -20.95 -14.37 11.54
C GLU A 177 -21.18 -15.88 11.77
N GLU A 178 -22.05 -16.50 10.96
CA GLU A 178 -22.36 -17.93 11.04
C GLU A 178 -21.33 -18.79 10.29
N GLY A 179 -20.88 -19.92 10.87
CA GLY A 179 -19.94 -20.83 10.21
C GLY A 179 -19.21 -21.77 11.18
N ALA A 180 -18.10 -22.36 10.73
CA ALA A 180 -17.21 -23.15 11.59
C ALA A 180 -16.80 -22.27 12.78
N GLY A 181 -16.93 -22.76 14.02
CA GLY A 181 -16.67 -21.98 15.24
C GLY A 181 -15.27 -21.35 15.27
N ASP A 182 -14.26 -22.09 15.70
CA ASP A 182 -12.85 -21.64 15.70
C ASP A 182 -12.29 -21.54 14.27
N ARG A 183 -12.56 -20.45 13.56
CA ARG A 183 -12.02 -20.20 12.21
C ARG A 183 -10.50 -20.05 12.27
N HIS A 184 -9.81 -21.14 12.02
CA HIS A 184 -8.36 -21.20 12.10
C HIS A 184 -7.74 -21.61 10.76
N VAL A 185 -6.69 -20.90 10.38
CA VAL A 185 -5.83 -21.22 9.23
C VAL A 185 -4.41 -21.39 9.75
N GLU A 186 -3.83 -22.56 9.50
CA GLU A 186 -2.46 -22.90 9.82
C GLU A 186 -1.63 -22.77 8.54
N VAL A 187 -0.80 -21.74 8.44
CA VAL A 187 0.15 -21.59 7.32
C VAL A 187 1.39 -22.41 7.63
N ILE A 188 1.65 -23.43 6.80
CA ILE A 188 2.82 -24.29 6.93
C ILE A 188 4.02 -23.66 6.20
N GLU A 189 3.76 -23.10 5.02
CA GLU A 189 4.78 -22.42 4.21
C GLU A 189 4.12 -21.36 3.34
N MET A 190 4.83 -20.25 3.14
CA MET A 190 4.49 -19.23 2.15
C MET A 190 5.75 -18.87 1.37
N THR A 191 5.65 -18.89 0.03
CA THR A 191 6.70 -18.44 -0.86
C THR A 191 6.17 -17.38 -1.80
N ARG A 192 7.07 -16.53 -2.33
CA ARG A 192 6.76 -15.51 -3.33
C ARG A 192 7.52 -15.79 -4.63
N PRO A 193 6.93 -16.56 -5.56
CA PRO A 193 7.59 -16.85 -6.83
C PRO A 193 7.70 -15.63 -7.76
N TYR A 194 6.85 -14.61 -7.56
CA TYR A 194 6.86 -13.38 -8.36
C TYR A 194 6.61 -12.15 -7.48
N THR A 195 7.43 -11.11 -7.70
CA THR A 195 7.26 -9.78 -7.09
C THR A 195 7.56 -8.72 -8.15
N GLY A 196 6.56 -7.93 -8.51
CA GLY A 196 6.61 -6.80 -9.43
C GLY A 196 5.52 -5.79 -9.07
N PHE A 197 4.82 -5.27 -10.08
CA PHE A 197 3.62 -4.45 -9.87
C PHE A 197 2.60 -5.20 -8.99
N PHE A 198 2.23 -6.41 -9.38
CA PHE A 198 1.60 -7.40 -8.51
C PHE A 198 2.66 -8.31 -7.86
N ALA A 199 2.30 -9.00 -6.80
CA ALA A 199 3.04 -10.15 -6.29
C ALA A 199 2.21 -11.43 -6.44
N MET A 200 2.87 -12.59 -6.43
CA MET A 200 2.23 -13.89 -6.28
C MET A 200 2.73 -14.52 -4.99
N CYS A 201 1.80 -15.05 -4.19
CA CYS A 201 2.12 -15.84 -3.00
C CYS A 201 1.58 -17.26 -3.16
N ASP A 202 2.47 -18.24 -3.02
CA ASP A 202 2.12 -19.66 -2.96
C ASP A 202 2.15 -20.13 -1.52
N TYR A 203 1.05 -20.73 -1.07
CA TYR A 203 0.84 -21.22 0.28
C TYR A 203 0.70 -22.74 0.30
N ARG A 204 1.35 -23.36 1.27
CA ARG A 204 0.95 -24.67 1.83
C ARG A 204 0.31 -24.40 3.17
N LEU A 205 -0.94 -24.80 3.34
CA LEU A 205 -1.71 -24.49 4.55
C LEU A 205 -2.72 -25.58 4.88
N ARG A 206 -3.30 -25.47 6.07
CA ARG A 206 -4.49 -26.20 6.51
C ARG A 206 -5.52 -25.21 7.05
N TYR A 207 -6.80 -25.55 6.96
CA TYR A 207 -7.87 -24.70 7.48
C TYR A 207 -8.96 -25.54 8.15
N ARG A 208 -9.74 -24.91 9.05
CA ARG A 208 -10.83 -25.60 9.74
C ARG A 208 -12.02 -25.82 8.81
N HIS A 209 -12.49 -27.06 8.72
CA HIS A 209 -13.74 -27.42 8.06
C HIS A 209 -14.97 -27.05 8.91
N PHE A 210 -16.15 -27.02 8.28
CA PHE A 210 -17.41 -26.73 8.96
C PHE A 210 -17.82 -27.76 10.01
N ASP A 211 -17.32 -29.00 9.93
CA ASP A 211 -17.51 -30.04 10.94
C ASP A 211 -16.53 -29.92 12.14
N GLY A 212 -15.67 -28.90 12.14
CA GLY A 212 -14.67 -28.64 13.18
C GLY A 212 -13.35 -29.38 12.98
N SER A 213 -13.25 -30.34 12.06
CA SER A 213 -11.99 -31.01 11.73
C SER A 213 -11.02 -30.06 11.01
N MET A 214 -9.72 -30.34 11.08
CA MET A 214 -8.73 -29.65 10.23
C MET A 214 -8.62 -30.34 8.88
N SER A 215 -8.50 -29.56 7.82
CA SER A 215 -8.22 -30.08 6.49
C SER A 215 -6.91 -30.87 6.43
N ALA A 216 -6.78 -31.71 5.41
CA ALA A 216 -5.47 -32.10 4.92
C ALA A 216 -4.71 -30.85 4.44
N GLU A 217 -3.40 -30.97 4.29
CA GLU A 217 -2.62 -29.90 3.68
C GLU A 217 -3.09 -29.62 2.25
N VAL A 218 -3.23 -28.35 1.91
CA VAL A 218 -3.60 -27.88 0.57
C VAL A 218 -2.64 -26.83 0.07
N SER A 219 -2.51 -26.76 -1.27
CA SER A 219 -1.78 -25.70 -1.96
C SER A 219 -2.75 -24.65 -2.49
N ARG A 220 -2.45 -23.37 -2.27
CA ARG A 220 -3.20 -22.22 -2.79
C ARG A 220 -2.24 -21.16 -3.27
N ALA A 221 -2.60 -20.48 -4.35
CA ALA A 221 -1.87 -19.33 -4.85
C ALA A 221 -2.78 -18.10 -4.83
N ALA A 222 -2.22 -16.93 -4.51
CA ALA A 222 -2.94 -15.67 -4.55
C ALA A 222 -2.10 -14.60 -5.24
N ILE A 223 -2.71 -13.89 -6.20
CA ILE A 223 -2.19 -12.63 -6.71
C ILE A 223 -2.43 -11.59 -5.63
N VAL A 224 -1.36 -10.92 -5.20
CA VAL A 224 -1.40 -9.89 -4.18
C VAL A 224 -1.25 -8.53 -4.84
N SER A 225 -2.24 -7.67 -4.63
CA SER A 225 -2.29 -6.26 -5.07
C SER A 225 -2.63 -5.33 -3.91
N GLY A 226 -2.65 -4.03 -4.17
CA GLY A 226 -3.31 -3.06 -3.30
C GLY A 226 -4.84 -3.06 -3.48
N ASP A 227 -5.49 -2.31 -2.60
CA ASP A 227 -6.90 -1.97 -2.65
C ASP A 227 -7.12 -0.86 -3.67
N ALA A 228 -8.34 -0.78 -4.20
CA ALA A 228 -8.72 0.28 -5.12
C ALA A 228 -10.00 0.97 -4.67
N SER A 229 -10.06 2.26 -4.93
CA SER A 229 -11.29 3.05 -4.79
C SER A 229 -11.95 3.19 -6.15
N LEU A 230 -13.25 2.95 -6.21
CA LEU A 230 -14.05 3.03 -7.42
C LEU A 230 -15.16 4.05 -7.21
N VAL A 231 -15.35 4.97 -8.15
CA VAL A 231 -16.44 5.94 -8.12
C VAL A 231 -17.22 5.91 -9.42
N LEU A 232 -18.55 5.82 -9.31
CA LEU A 232 -19.47 6.00 -10.43
C LEU A 232 -20.01 7.44 -10.37
N PRO A 233 -19.53 8.36 -11.22
CA PRO A 233 -20.07 9.70 -11.28
C PRO A 233 -21.51 9.68 -11.76
N TYR A 234 -22.40 10.33 -11.02
CA TYR A 234 -23.82 10.42 -11.29
C TYR A 234 -24.32 11.85 -11.10
N ASP A 235 -25.07 12.33 -12.08
CA ASP A 235 -25.79 13.60 -12.00
C ASP A 235 -27.29 13.31 -11.84
N PRO A 236 -27.87 13.54 -10.65
CA PRO A 236 -29.28 13.30 -10.40
C PRO A 236 -30.22 14.26 -11.13
N LYS A 237 -29.73 15.41 -11.64
CA LYS A 237 -30.57 16.38 -12.37
C LYS A 237 -30.76 15.96 -13.82
N THR A 238 -29.72 15.38 -14.43
CA THR A 238 -29.75 14.92 -15.82
C THR A 238 -30.00 13.42 -15.95
N GLU A 239 -29.93 12.68 -14.84
CA GLU A 239 -30.00 11.22 -14.77
C GLU A 239 -28.97 10.55 -15.70
N GLN A 240 -27.76 11.10 -15.68
CA GLN A 240 -26.63 10.62 -16.46
C GLN A 240 -25.52 10.10 -15.55
N ILE A 241 -24.77 9.14 -16.07
CA ILE A 241 -23.50 8.70 -15.50
C ILE A 241 -22.37 9.01 -16.47
N LEU A 242 -21.16 9.09 -15.92
CA LEU A 242 -19.92 9.06 -16.68
C LEU A 242 -19.23 7.71 -16.46
N VAL A 243 -18.77 7.10 -17.55
CA VAL A 243 -17.94 5.89 -17.52
C VAL A 243 -16.69 6.11 -18.35
N LEU A 244 -15.65 5.34 -18.06
CA LEU A 244 -14.38 5.36 -18.77
C LEU A 244 -14.30 4.21 -19.75
N GLU A 245 -13.64 4.39 -20.88
CA GLU A 245 -13.18 3.32 -21.78
C GLU A 245 -11.64 3.33 -21.79
N GLN A 246 -11.03 2.20 -21.43
CA GLN A 246 -9.57 2.08 -21.44
C GLN A 246 -9.09 0.67 -21.82
N PHE A 247 -7.86 0.57 -22.32
CA PHE A 247 -7.20 -0.70 -22.58
C PHE A 247 -6.92 -1.43 -21.27
N ARG A 248 -7.26 -2.72 -21.20
CA ARG A 248 -6.92 -3.56 -20.06
C ARG A 248 -6.06 -4.75 -20.46
N MET A 249 -4.94 -4.91 -19.76
CA MET A 249 -3.97 -5.98 -19.99
C MET A 249 -4.57 -7.38 -19.74
N ALA A 250 -5.43 -7.54 -18.72
CA ALA A 250 -5.97 -8.86 -18.37
C ALA A 250 -6.90 -9.46 -19.45
N PRO A 251 -7.90 -8.74 -20.00
CA PRO A 251 -8.63 -9.17 -21.19
C PRO A 251 -7.72 -9.47 -22.39
N PHE A 252 -6.71 -8.64 -22.65
CA PHE A 252 -5.74 -8.88 -23.73
C PHE A 252 -4.96 -10.20 -23.52
N ALA A 253 -4.42 -10.41 -22.31
CA ALA A 253 -3.71 -11.64 -21.94
C ALA A 253 -4.59 -12.89 -22.01
N ARG A 254 -5.90 -12.75 -21.74
CA ARG A 254 -6.90 -13.80 -21.93
C ARG A 254 -7.14 -14.14 -23.40
N GLY A 255 -6.74 -13.29 -24.33
CA GLY A 255 -6.94 -13.43 -25.78
C GLY A 255 -8.20 -12.74 -26.30
N ASP A 256 -8.75 -11.76 -25.58
CA ASP A 256 -9.89 -11.00 -26.06
C ASP A 256 -9.50 -10.16 -27.28
N LYS A 257 -10.33 -10.23 -28.32
CA LYS A 257 -10.14 -9.44 -29.55
C LYS A 257 -10.38 -7.94 -29.35
N ASN A 258 -11.10 -7.57 -28.29
CA ASN A 258 -11.30 -6.18 -27.89
C ASN A 258 -11.03 -6.06 -26.38
N PRO A 259 -9.83 -5.64 -25.98
CA PRO A 259 -9.46 -5.45 -24.57
C PRO A 259 -9.81 -4.06 -24.01
N TRP A 260 -10.52 -3.21 -24.76
CA TRP A 260 -11.05 -1.95 -24.23
C TRP A 260 -12.39 -2.17 -23.54
N LEU A 261 -12.46 -1.76 -22.27
CA LEU A 261 -13.62 -2.00 -21.40
C LEU A 261 -14.22 -0.70 -20.91
N PHE A 262 -15.56 -0.68 -20.76
CA PHE A 262 -16.25 0.32 -19.96
C PHE A 262 -16.08 0.04 -18.46
N GLU A 263 -15.67 1.05 -17.70
CA GLU A 263 -15.35 0.97 -16.28
C GLU A 263 -15.85 2.22 -15.52
N PRO A 264 -16.06 2.14 -14.19
CA PRO A 264 -16.12 3.35 -13.37
C PRO A 264 -14.74 4.02 -13.33
N ILE A 265 -14.70 5.25 -12.82
CA ILE A 265 -13.44 5.89 -12.41
C ILE A 265 -12.85 5.05 -11.28
N ALA A 266 -11.56 4.73 -11.35
CA ALA A 266 -10.95 3.82 -10.38
C ALA A 266 -9.44 3.94 -10.31
N GLY A 267 -8.91 3.94 -9.08
CA GLY A 267 -7.47 3.95 -8.85
C GLY A 267 -7.05 3.18 -7.60
N MET A 268 -5.76 2.88 -7.51
CA MET A 268 -5.19 2.27 -6.31
C MET A 268 -5.15 3.29 -5.18
N ILE A 269 -5.44 2.82 -3.96
CA ILE A 269 -5.36 3.67 -2.78
C ILE A 269 -3.88 3.87 -2.44
N ASP A 270 -3.47 5.14 -2.37
CA ASP A 270 -2.11 5.48 -2.01
C ASP A 270 -1.84 5.34 -0.51
N LEU A 271 -0.56 5.31 -0.18
CA LEU A 271 -0.11 5.07 1.18
C LEU A 271 -0.61 6.18 2.13
N GLY A 272 -1.47 5.81 3.07
CA GLY A 272 -2.06 6.73 4.05
C GLY A 272 -3.23 7.56 3.53
N GLU A 273 -3.69 7.29 2.31
CA GLU A 273 -4.90 7.85 1.72
C GLU A 273 -6.14 7.04 2.18
N THR A 274 -7.28 7.71 2.39
CA THR A 274 -8.55 6.99 2.62
C THR A 274 -9.21 6.64 1.28
N PRO A 275 -10.06 5.60 1.20
CA PRO A 275 -10.76 5.28 -0.03
C PRO A 275 -11.56 6.46 -0.61
N GLU A 276 -12.17 7.30 0.23
CA GLU A 276 -12.92 8.49 -0.21
C GLU A 276 -12.02 9.57 -0.79
N THR A 277 -10.84 9.78 -0.21
CA THR A 277 -9.85 10.74 -0.73
C THR A 277 -9.36 10.28 -2.10
N CYS A 278 -9.01 9.00 -2.22
CA CYS A 278 -8.63 8.36 -3.49
C CYS A 278 -9.72 8.54 -4.56
N ALA A 279 -10.98 8.23 -4.24
CA ALA A 279 -12.10 8.39 -5.18
C ALA A 279 -12.23 9.81 -5.74
N ARG A 280 -11.99 10.85 -4.92
CA ARG A 280 -12.06 12.24 -5.36
C ARG A 280 -10.87 12.63 -6.22
N ARG A 281 -9.67 12.22 -5.82
CA ARG A 281 -8.43 12.44 -6.58
C ARG A 281 -8.54 11.84 -7.97
N GLU A 282 -8.93 10.56 -8.07
CA GLU A 282 -9.08 9.86 -9.35
C GLU A 282 -10.17 10.50 -10.23
N ALA A 283 -11.28 10.97 -9.64
CA ALA A 283 -12.31 11.68 -10.40
C ALA A 283 -11.81 12.98 -11.02
N GLU A 284 -10.93 13.70 -10.32
CA GLU A 284 -10.27 14.90 -10.84
C GLU A 284 -9.22 14.55 -11.90
N GLU A 285 -8.36 13.57 -11.65
CA GLU A 285 -7.27 13.16 -12.54
C GLU A 285 -7.79 12.54 -13.86
N GLU A 286 -8.67 11.53 -13.77
CA GLU A 286 -9.12 10.78 -14.95
C GLU A 286 -10.18 11.55 -15.76
N ALA A 287 -11.07 12.30 -15.10
CA ALA A 287 -12.24 12.90 -15.73
C ALA A 287 -12.33 14.42 -15.57
N GLY A 288 -11.54 15.07 -14.71
CA GLY A 288 -11.68 16.49 -14.36
C GLY A 288 -13.00 16.81 -13.67
N LEU A 289 -13.53 15.86 -12.89
CA LEU A 289 -14.80 16.00 -12.19
C LEU A 289 -14.59 16.40 -10.74
N ASN A 290 -15.36 17.40 -10.30
CA ASN A 290 -15.52 17.68 -8.88
C ASN A 290 -16.70 16.86 -8.34
N ILE A 291 -16.43 15.98 -7.39
CA ILE A 291 -17.44 15.17 -6.71
C ILE A 291 -17.91 15.94 -5.48
N PHE A 292 -19.20 16.28 -5.40
CA PHE A 292 -19.76 17.04 -4.28
C PHE A 292 -20.05 16.14 -3.08
N ASP A 293 -20.53 14.93 -3.34
CA ASP A 293 -20.87 13.96 -2.29
C ASP A 293 -20.48 12.54 -2.72
N LEU A 294 -20.10 11.71 -1.77
CA LEU A 294 -19.74 10.32 -1.97
C LEU A 294 -20.66 9.43 -1.14
N ILE A 295 -21.48 8.63 -1.81
CA ILE A 295 -22.37 7.67 -1.17
C ILE A 295 -21.73 6.28 -1.25
N PRO A 296 -21.45 5.61 -0.12
CA PRO A 296 -20.90 4.26 -0.14
C PRO A 296 -21.84 3.26 -0.84
N ILE A 297 -21.31 2.49 -1.79
CA ILE A 297 -22.04 1.42 -2.49
C ILE A 297 -21.72 0.07 -1.85
N SER A 298 -20.45 -0.32 -1.84
CA SER A 298 -20.01 -1.63 -1.37
C SER A 298 -18.52 -1.68 -1.09
N LYS A 299 -18.13 -2.57 -0.17
CA LYS A 299 -16.76 -3.06 0.00
C LYS A 299 -16.72 -4.53 -0.44
N SER A 300 -15.89 -4.90 -1.41
CA SER A 300 -15.96 -6.26 -1.97
C SER A 300 -14.70 -6.77 -2.67
N TYR A 301 -14.55 -8.10 -2.69
CA TYR A 301 -13.56 -8.79 -3.51
C TYR A 301 -14.12 -9.10 -4.91
N PRO A 302 -13.46 -8.69 -6.01
CA PRO A 302 -13.92 -9.04 -7.35
C PRO A 302 -13.66 -10.50 -7.72
N SER A 303 -12.64 -11.13 -7.13
CA SER A 303 -12.28 -12.53 -7.39
C SER A 303 -11.58 -13.17 -6.17
N PRO A 304 -12.33 -13.47 -5.09
CA PRO A 304 -11.76 -13.93 -3.81
C PRO A 304 -11.07 -15.29 -3.88
N GLY A 305 -11.25 -16.05 -4.97
CA GLY A 305 -10.59 -17.34 -5.16
C GLY A 305 -9.10 -17.26 -5.49
N GLY A 306 -8.58 -16.08 -5.87
CA GLY A 306 -7.18 -15.96 -6.29
C GLY A 306 -6.59 -14.55 -6.33
N SER A 307 -7.34 -13.50 -5.95
CA SER A 307 -6.79 -12.15 -5.83
C SER A 307 -7.10 -11.53 -4.47
N THR A 308 -6.12 -10.80 -3.92
CA THR A 308 -6.33 -9.99 -2.71
C THR A 308 -6.90 -8.61 -3.00
N THR A 309 -7.09 -8.23 -4.27
CA THR A 309 -7.66 -6.93 -4.63
C THR A 309 -9.00 -6.74 -3.92
N PHE A 310 -9.15 -5.59 -3.26
CA PHE A 310 -10.38 -5.23 -2.57
C PHE A 310 -10.86 -3.87 -3.08
N PHE A 311 -12.16 -3.76 -3.36
CA PHE A 311 -12.77 -2.58 -3.93
C PHE A 311 -13.62 -1.84 -2.90
N HIS A 312 -13.34 -0.56 -2.74
CA HIS A 312 -14.18 0.40 -2.02
C HIS A 312 -14.95 1.20 -3.05
N SER A 313 -16.25 0.91 -3.21
CA SER A 313 -17.07 1.46 -4.28
C SER A 313 -18.01 2.56 -3.78
N PHE A 314 -18.11 3.64 -4.54
CA PHE A 314 -18.90 4.83 -4.22
C PHE A 314 -19.74 5.29 -5.42
N LEU A 315 -20.88 5.91 -5.12
CA LEU A 315 -21.59 6.77 -6.07
C LEU A 315 -21.11 8.21 -5.82
N GLY A 316 -20.60 8.86 -6.86
CA GLY A 316 -20.11 10.23 -6.78
C GLY A 316 -21.12 11.22 -7.35
N ILE A 317 -21.71 12.06 -6.50
CA ILE A 317 -22.67 13.08 -6.95
C ILE A 317 -21.90 14.25 -7.59
N CYS A 318 -22.21 14.55 -8.85
CA CYS A 318 -21.55 15.60 -9.62
C CYS A 318 -22.52 16.33 -10.57
N ASP A 319 -22.02 17.36 -11.28
CA ASP A 319 -22.74 18.03 -12.37
C ASP A 319 -22.16 17.57 -13.70
N LEU A 320 -22.97 16.92 -14.53
CA LEU A 320 -22.59 16.44 -15.85
C LEU A 320 -23.24 17.24 -16.98
N LYS A 321 -24.09 18.22 -16.67
CA LYS A 321 -24.90 18.96 -17.65
C LYS A 321 -24.08 19.64 -18.75
N SER A 322 -22.91 20.17 -18.37
CA SER A 322 -22.00 20.87 -19.31
C SER A 322 -20.74 20.05 -19.61
N TYR A 323 -20.69 18.79 -19.17
CA TYR A 323 -19.52 17.96 -19.36
C TYR A 323 -19.40 17.55 -20.84
N THR A 324 -18.18 17.64 -21.37
CA THR A 324 -17.88 17.19 -22.73
C THR A 324 -16.92 15.99 -22.65
N PRO A 325 -17.30 14.82 -23.21
CA PRO A 325 -16.41 13.69 -23.38
C PRO A 325 -15.03 14.09 -23.90
N LYS A 326 -13.99 13.59 -23.24
CA LYS A 326 -12.59 13.93 -23.53
C LYS A 326 -11.69 12.72 -23.33
N ILE A 327 -10.47 12.84 -23.82
CA ILE A 327 -9.39 11.95 -23.43
C ILE A 327 -8.81 12.49 -22.11
N GLY A 328 -8.66 11.62 -21.12
CA GLY A 328 -8.09 11.89 -19.81
C GLY A 328 -7.01 10.86 -19.45
N GLY A 329 -6.69 10.78 -18.16
CA GLY A 329 -5.58 9.98 -17.64
C GLY A 329 -4.33 10.82 -17.41
N LEU A 330 -3.36 10.24 -16.71
CA LEU A 330 -2.08 10.88 -16.41
C LEU A 330 -1.03 10.52 -17.45
N ASP A 331 -0.41 11.54 -18.07
CA ASP A 331 0.71 11.35 -19.02
C ASP A 331 1.86 10.54 -18.40
N ALA A 332 2.11 10.73 -17.10
CA ALA A 332 3.14 10.01 -16.35
C ALA A 332 2.85 8.51 -16.22
N GLU A 333 1.59 8.11 -16.29
CA GLU A 333 1.14 6.72 -16.13
C GLU A 333 0.90 6.01 -17.49
N ASN A 334 1.13 6.72 -18.61
CA ASN A 334 0.85 6.25 -19.97
C ASN A 334 -0.59 5.73 -20.13
N GLU A 335 -1.54 6.38 -19.46
CA GLU A 335 -2.96 6.06 -19.56
C GLU A 335 -3.58 6.71 -20.80
N ASP A 336 -4.45 5.96 -21.47
CA ASP A 336 -5.26 6.43 -22.60
C ASP A 336 -6.72 6.12 -22.29
N ILE A 337 -7.38 7.10 -21.65
CA ILE A 337 -8.72 6.97 -21.09
C ILE A 337 -9.68 7.84 -21.88
N TRP A 338 -10.75 7.25 -22.40
CA TRP A 338 -11.83 7.99 -23.04
C TRP A 338 -13.06 8.07 -22.14
N THR A 339 -13.59 9.26 -21.89
CA THR A 339 -14.81 9.43 -21.08
C THR A 339 -16.08 9.35 -21.93
N HIS A 340 -17.13 8.73 -21.39
CA HIS A 340 -18.43 8.58 -22.05
C HIS A 340 -19.56 8.98 -21.12
N LEU A 341 -20.47 9.82 -21.63
CA LEU A 341 -21.75 10.12 -20.97
C LEU A 341 -22.83 9.20 -21.52
N MET A 342 -23.64 8.65 -20.62
CA MET A 342 -24.85 7.90 -20.98
C MET A 342 -25.93 8.08 -19.92
N SER A 343 -27.20 7.95 -20.31
CA SER A 343 -28.29 7.93 -19.33
C SER A 343 -28.20 6.68 -18.46
N VAL A 344 -28.71 6.77 -17.22
CA VAL A 344 -28.77 5.59 -16.35
C VAL A 344 -29.57 4.45 -17.01
N ASP A 345 -30.65 4.77 -17.71
CA ASP A 345 -31.49 3.75 -18.36
C ASP A 345 -30.75 3.03 -19.49
N GLN A 346 -29.94 3.76 -20.28
CA GLN A 346 -29.07 3.15 -21.29
C GLN A 346 -28.02 2.25 -20.64
N ALA A 347 -27.42 2.69 -19.53
CA ALA A 347 -26.42 1.90 -18.80
C ALA A 347 -27.03 0.60 -18.26
N ILE A 348 -28.25 0.64 -17.71
CA ILE A 348 -28.99 -0.54 -17.25
C ILE A 348 -29.25 -1.50 -18.42
N GLU A 349 -29.70 -1.00 -19.58
CA GLU A 349 -29.90 -1.82 -20.77
C GLU A 349 -28.58 -2.50 -21.20
N MET A 350 -27.47 -1.76 -21.20
CA MET A 350 -26.15 -2.29 -21.52
C MET A 350 -25.68 -3.37 -20.54
N VAL A 351 -25.99 -3.24 -19.24
CA VAL A 351 -25.74 -4.30 -18.25
C VAL A 351 -26.55 -5.55 -18.58
N ILE A 352 -27.86 -5.43 -18.79
CA ILE A 352 -28.75 -6.56 -19.08
C ILE A 352 -28.34 -7.28 -20.36
N GLN A 353 -27.84 -6.54 -21.35
CA GLN A 353 -27.32 -7.09 -22.61
C GLN A 353 -25.90 -7.68 -22.50
N GLY A 354 -25.26 -7.62 -21.32
CA GLY A 354 -23.91 -8.13 -21.10
C GLY A 354 -22.81 -7.33 -21.83
N ARG A 355 -23.05 -6.03 -22.08
CA ARG A 355 -22.10 -5.15 -22.77
C ARG A 355 -21.06 -4.55 -21.83
N PHE A 356 -21.36 -4.40 -20.54
CA PHE A 356 -20.36 -4.10 -19.53
C PHE A 356 -19.65 -5.38 -19.09
N ARG A 357 -18.36 -5.44 -19.38
CA ARG A 357 -17.51 -6.62 -19.10
C ARG A 357 -16.57 -6.42 -17.91
N ALA A 358 -16.51 -5.21 -17.35
CA ALA A 358 -15.98 -4.99 -16.02
C ALA A 358 -17.12 -5.20 -15.00
N LEU A 359 -16.98 -6.24 -14.18
CA LEU A 359 -17.99 -6.59 -13.18
C LEU A 359 -18.34 -5.43 -12.21
N PRO A 360 -17.38 -4.61 -11.72
CA PRO A 360 -17.71 -3.52 -10.83
C PRO A 360 -18.66 -2.49 -11.44
N LEU A 361 -18.47 -2.13 -12.72
CA LEU A 361 -19.37 -1.19 -13.38
C LEU A 361 -20.81 -1.72 -13.41
N ALA A 362 -20.99 -2.98 -13.79
CA ALA A 362 -22.30 -3.61 -13.85
C ALA A 362 -22.97 -3.64 -12.47
N MET A 363 -22.22 -3.98 -11.41
CA MET A 363 -22.70 -3.97 -10.03
C MET A 363 -23.14 -2.57 -9.60
N MET A 364 -22.30 -1.54 -9.83
CA MET A 364 -22.59 -0.16 -9.41
C MET A 364 -23.81 0.42 -10.14
N VAL A 365 -24.00 0.09 -11.43
CA VAL A 365 -25.18 0.53 -12.19
C VAL A 365 -26.45 -0.15 -11.70
N LEU A 366 -26.42 -1.44 -11.37
CA LEU A 366 -27.57 -2.14 -10.79
C LEU A 366 -27.89 -1.63 -9.37
N TRP A 367 -26.86 -1.32 -8.59
CA TRP A 367 -27.04 -0.66 -7.30
C TRP A 367 -27.70 0.71 -7.48
N LEU A 368 -27.24 1.53 -8.43
CA LEU A 368 -27.82 2.84 -8.73
C LEU A 368 -29.28 2.73 -9.17
N GLN A 369 -29.63 1.70 -9.97
CA GLN A 369 -31.01 1.41 -10.33
C GLN A 369 -31.89 1.22 -9.08
N GLN A 370 -31.43 0.40 -8.14
CA GLN A 370 -32.16 0.15 -6.89
C GLN A 370 -32.20 1.40 -5.99
N TYR A 371 -31.10 2.14 -5.92
CA TYR A 371 -31.01 3.39 -5.17
C TYR A 371 -32.03 4.41 -5.69
N ARG A 372 -32.10 4.63 -7.01
CA ARG A 372 -33.09 5.53 -7.67
C ARG A 372 -34.55 5.19 -7.34
N GLN A 373 -34.85 3.93 -7.04
CA GLN A 373 -36.20 3.45 -6.71
C GLN A 373 -36.51 3.51 -5.21
N SER A 374 -35.51 3.79 -4.38
CA SER A 374 -35.65 3.84 -2.92
C SER A 374 -35.99 5.25 -2.42
N ASP A 375 -36.55 5.35 -1.21
CA ASP A 375 -36.77 6.64 -0.55
C ASP A 375 -35.46 7.38 -0.19
N LEU A 376 -34.30 6.74 -0.38
CA LEU A 376 -32.98 7.30 -0.08
C LEU A 376 -32.54 8.39 -1.06
N VAL A 377 -33.20 8.53 -2.20
CA VAL A 377 -32.94 9.60 -3.19
C VAL A 377 -33.50 10.95 -2.72
N SER A 378 -34.44 10.94 -1.76
CA SER A 378 -35.14 12.14 -1.28
C SER A 378 -34.48 12.79 -0.06
N ARG A 379 -33.33 12.26 0.39
CA ARG A 379 -32.49 12.80 1.47
C ARG A 379 -31.20 13.34 0.87
#